data_AF-H1S9T8-F1
#
_entry.id   AF-H1S9T8-F1
#
_cell.length_a   1.000
_cell.length_b   1.000
_cell.length_c   1.000
_cell.angle_alpha   90.00
_cell.angle_beta   90.00
_cell.angle_gamma   90.00
#
_symmetry.space_group_name_H-M   'P 1'
#
loop_
_entity.id
_entity.type
_entity.pdbx_description
1 polymer ?
#
loop_
_entity_poly.entity_id
_entity_poly.type
_entity_poly.pdbx_seq_one_letter_code
_entity_poly.pdbx_strand_id
1 'polypeptide(L)'
;MVEPTLPLGEAAKCALISMDSTLKSNISVGLPLDLLVYEGDSLRVTRFVNIDEKNAYFRMIRDTWGQRLRQVFGEINDPEWDAAAPAEFPLARQGDGDRWGQPVRATRERAGTQD
;
A
#
# COMPACT_ATOMS: atom_id res chain seq x y z
N MET A 1 -10.14 -9.62 3.08
CA MET A 1 -11.37 -8.83 2.89
C MET A 1 -12.13 -8.86 4.21
N VAL A 2 -12.76 -7.75 4.62
CA VAL A 2 -13.52 -7.69 5.88
C VAL A 2 -14.90 -8.29 5.64
N GLU A 3 -15.21 -9.39 6.32
CA GLU A 3 -16.50 -10.10 6.22
C GLU A 3 -17.38 -9.83 7.47
N PRO A 4 -18.72 -9.92 7.37
CA PRO A 4 -19.61 -9.67 8.51
C PRO A 4 -19.36 -10.57 9.73
N THR A 5 -18.83 -11.77 9.50
CA THR A 5 -18.51 -12.77 10.53
C THR A 5 -17.10 -12.61 11.10
N LEU A 6 -16.33 -11.61 10.64
CA LEU A 6 -14.96 -11.39 11.08
C LEU A 6 -14.93 -11.09 12.59
N PRO A 7 -14.11 -11.81 13.39
CA PRO A 7 -14.00 -11.53 14.81
C PRO A 7 -13.58 -10.07 15.07
N LEU A 8 -14.18 -9.45 16.10
CA LEU A 8 -13.92 -8.03 16.42
C LEU A 8 -12.43 -7.70 16.60
N GLY A 9 -11.64 -8.63 17.13
CA GLY A 9 -10.19 -8.46 17.26
C GLY A 9 -9.46 -8.40 15.92
N GLU A 10 -9.92 -9.16 14.92
CA GLU A 10 -9.38 -9.11 13.56
C GLU A 10 -9.83 -7.85 12.82
N ALA A 11 -11.09 -7.45 12.99
CA ALA A 11 -11.58 -6.16 12.48
C ALA A 11 -10.77 -4.97 13.05
N ALA A 12 -10.48 -4.99 14.35
CA ALA A 12 -9.64 -3.97 14.99
C ALA A 12 -8.22 -3.95 14.43
N LYS A 13 -7.58 -5.11 14.23
CA LYS A 13 -6.26 -5.20 13.55
C LYS A 13 -6.32 -4.59 12.15
N CYS A 14 -7.35 -4.93 11.36
CA CYS A 14 -7.54 -4.41 10.01
C CYS A 14 -7.70 -2.88 10.01
N ALA A 15 -8.48 -2.33 10.95
CA ALA A 15 -8.67 -0.88 11.10
C ALA A 15 -7.34 -0.17 11.42
N LEU A 16 -6.51 -0.73 12.31
CA LEU A 16 -5.21 -0.17 12.65
C LEU A 16 -4.23 -0.17 11.47
N ILE A 17 -4.22 -1.25 10.68
CA ILE A 17 -3.39 -1.35 9.47
C ILE A 17 -3.85 -0.31 8.41
N SER A 18 -5.16 -0.14 8.25
CA SER A 18 -5.73 0.88 7.37
C SER A 18 -5.29 2.28 7.80
N MET A 19 -5.43 2.61 9.09
CA MET A 19 -5.02 3.91 9.62
C MET A 19 -3.51 4.15 9.52
N ASP A 20 -2.65 3.15 9.71
CA ASP A 20 -1.20 3.31 9.46
C ASP A 20 -0.90 3.69 8.01
N SER A 21 -1.61 3.09 7.05
CA SER A 21 -1.46 3.42 5.63
C SER A 21 -1.93 4.86 5.34
N THR A 22 -3.00 5.31 5.99
CA THR A 22 -3.48 6.69 5.89
C THR A 22 -2.49 7.68 6.50
N LEU A 23 -1.99 7.41 7.71
CA LEU A 23 -0.98 8.25 8.39
C LEU A 23 0.28 8.45 7.55
N LYS A 24 0.68 7.44 6.76
CA LYS A 24 1.87 7.49 5.90
C LYS A 24 1.66 8.27 4.60
N SER A 25 0.43 8.34 4.09
CA SER A 25 0.12 8.92 2.77
C SER A 25 -0.59 10.27 2.85
N ASN A 26 -1.16 10.63 4.00
CA ASN A 26 -1.90 11.87 4.18
C ASN A 26 -1.51 12.58 5.49
N ILE A 27 -0.80 13.71 5.36
CA ILE A 27 -0.30 14.51 6.49
C ILE A 27 -1.41 15.19 7.31
N SER A 28 -2.65 15.27 6.80
CA SER A 28 -3.77 15.81 7.58
C SER A 28 -4.28 14.84 8.64
N VAL A 29 -3.88 13.56 8.57
CA VAL A 29 -4.23 12.53 9.55
C VAL A 29 -3.05 12.35 10.50
N GLY A 30 -3.33 12.30 11.81
CA GLY A 30 -2.30 12.27 12.85
C GLY A 30 -2.72 11.47 14.08
N LEU A 31 -1.75 11.24 14.96
CA LEU A 31 -1.98 10.68 16.28
C LEU A 31 -2.38 11.79 17.28
N PRO A 32 -3.11 11.46 18.36
CA PRO A 32 -3.54 10.12 18.74
C PRO A 32 -4.78 9.62 17.99
N LEU A 33 -4.97 8.30 17.94
CA LEU A 33 -6.17 7.65 17.43
C LEU A 33 -7.00 7.09 18.58
N ASP A 34 -8.32 7.29 18.55
CA ASP A 34 -9.23 6.62 19.48
C ASP A 34 -9.80 5.35 18.83
N LEU A 35 -9.61 4.20 19.48
CA LEU A 35 -10.18 2.92 19.06
C LEU A 35 -11.20 2.45 20.09
N LEU A 36 -12.41 2.17 19.63
CA LEU A 36 -13.49 1.61 20.43
C LEU A 36 -13.98 0.32 19.76
N VAL A 37 -14.14 -0.74 20.56
CA VAL A 37 -14.73 -2.01 20.13
C VAL A 37 -16.02 -2.23 20.93
N TYR A 38 -17.13 -2.32 20.21
CA TYR A 38 -18.44 -2.58 20.78
C TYR A 38 -18.86 -4.03 20.53
N GLU A 39 -19.25 -4.72 21.59
CA GLU A 39 -19.77 -6.08 21.51
C GLU A 39 -21.29 -6.03 21.37
N GLY A 40 -21.83 -6.82 20.43
CA GLY A 40 -23.26 -6.87 20.13
C GLY A 40 -24.09 -7.14 21.38
N ASP A 41 -25.21 -6.42 21.52
CA ASP A 41 -26.17 -6.53 22.62
C ASP A 41 -25.61 -6.33 24.04
N SER A 42 -24.35 -5.94 24.17
CA SER A 42 -23.71 -5.76 25.48
C SER A 42 -24.23 -4.52 26.22
N LEU A 43 -24.73 -3.53 25.47
CA LEU A 43 -25.17 -2.22 25.94
C LEU A 43 -24.14 -1.52 26.84
N ARG A 44 -22.86 -1.86 26.67
CA ARG A 44 -21.74 -1.28 27.43
C ARG A 44 -20.46 -1.28 26.60
N VAL A 45 -19.64 -0.26 26.75
CA VAL A 45 -18.31 -0.21 26.14
C VAL A 45 -17.28 -0.65 27.18
N THR A 46 -16.60 -1.76 26.91
CA THR A 46 -15.53 -2.28 27.80
C THR A 46 -14.14 -2.20 27.18
N ARG A 47 -14.05 -1.98 25.86
CA ARG A 47 -12.82 -1.99 25.09
C ARG A 47 -12.68 -0.66 24.35
N PHE A 48 -11.97 0.27 24.96
CA PHE A 48 -11.59 1.54 24.35
C PHE A 48 -10.12 1.85 24.68
N VAL A 49 -9.41 2.49 23.76
CA VAL A 49 -8.01 2.87 23.95
C VAL A 49 -7.69 4.10 23.13
N ASN A 50 -6.94 5.03 23.73
CA ASN A 50 -6.28 6.11 23.02
C ASN A 50 -4.87 5.62 22.60
N ILE A 51 -4.57 5.71 21.31
CA ILE A 51 -3.36 5.18 20.69
C ILE A 51 -2.49 6.37 20.32
N ASP A 52 -1.41 6.57 21.08
CA ASP A 52 -0.39 7.57 20.80
C ASP A 52 0.83 6.96 20.09
N GLU A 53 1.87 7.77 19.89
CA GLU A 53 3.14 7.35 19.29
C GLU A 53 3.89 6.28 20.10
N LYS A 54 3.61 6.19 21.40
CA LYS A 54 4.33 5.30 22.33
C LYS A 54 3.63 3.96 22.50
N ASN A 55 2.38 3.83 22.06
CA ASN A 55 1.60 2.60 22.13
C ASN A 55 2.38 1.41 21.54
N ALA A 56 2.74 0.44 22.40
CA ALA A 56 3.60 -0.68 22.03
C ALA A 56 2.95 -1.61 21.00
N TYR A 57 1.62 -1.81 21.09
CA TYR A 57 0.90 -2.67 20.16
C TYR A 57 0.81 -2.04 18.77
N PHE A 58 0.52 -0.75 18.69
CA PHE A 58 0.49 -0.05 17.41
C PHE A 58 1.86 -0.03 16.73
N ARG A 59 2.95 0.26 17.47
CA ARG A 59 4.32 0.14 16.95
C ARG A 59 4.62 -1.25 16.39
N MET A 60 4.32 -2.30 17.16
CA MET A 60 4.51 -3.68 16.73
C MET A 60 3.77 -4.00 15.42
N ILE A 61 2.50 -3.57 15.27
CA ILE A 61 1.74 -3.79 14.03
C ILE A 61 2.40 -3.09 12.84
N ARG A 62 2.77 -1.81 12.99
CA ARG A 62 3.36 -0.98 11.92
C ARG A 62 4.67 -1.58 11.41
N ASP A 63 5.53 -2.02 12.33
CA ASP A 63 6.82 -2.61 12.00
C ASP A 63 6.65 -3.97 11.32
N THR A 64 5.83 -4.85 11.91
CA THR A 64 5.58 -6.19 11.38
C THR A 64 4.93 -6.13 10.00
N TRP A 65 3.88 -5.32 9.83
CA TRP A 65 3.18 -5.18 8.56
C TRP A 65 4.09 -4.56 7.48
N GLY A 66 4.84 -3.52 7.83
CA GLY A 66 5.80 -2.90 6.92
C GLY A 66 6.90 -3.86 6.46
N GLN A 67 7.42 -4.70 7.35
CA GLN A 67 8.41 -5.72 6.98
C GLN A 67 7.81 -6.78 6.06
N ARG A 68 6.61 -7.28 6.37
CA ARG A 68 5.93 -8.30 5.55
C ARG A 68 5.57 -7.79 4.17
N LEU A 69 5.08 -6.55 4.06
CA LEU A 69 4.80 -5.93 2.76
C LEU A 69 6.06 -5.82 1.89
N ARG A 70 7.21 -5.41 2.46
CA ARG A 70 8.47 -5.34 1.71
C ARG A 70 8.94 -6.72 1.26
N GLN A 71 8.77 -7.73 2.11
CA GLN A 71 9.13 -9.11 1.77
C GLN A 71 8.28 -9.60 0.59
N VAL A 72 6.95 -9.54 0.70
CA VAL A 72 6.03 -9.97 -0.36
C VAL A 72 6.26 -9.16 -1.64
N PHE A 73 6.52 -7.86 -1.53
CA PHE A 73 6.85 -7.04 -2.70
C PHE A 73 8.11 -7.52 -3.42
N GLY A 74 9.16 -7.92 -2.69
CA GLY A 74 10.38 -8.46 -3.28
C GLY A 74 10.25 -9.87 -3.85
N GLU A 75 9.18 -10.61 -3.51
CA GLU A 75 8.85 -11.92 -4.07
C GLU A 75 8.08 -11.79 -5.41
N ILE A 76 7.58 -10.60 -5.75
CA ILE A 76 6.91 -10.34 -7.02
C ILE A 76 7.97 -10.13 -8.10
N ASN A 77 7.87 -10.89 -9.20
CA ASN A 77 8.77 -10.75 -10.34
C ASN A 77 8.71 -9.35 -10.93
N ASP A 78 9.86 -8.85 -11.38
CA ASP A 78 9.95 -7.59 -12.10
C ASP A 78 9.08 -7.62 -13.36
N PRO A 79 8.48 -6.48 -13.74
CA PRO A 79 7.69 -6.41 -14.97
C PRO A 79 8.58 -6.61 -16.21
N GLU A 80 8.12 -7.48 -17.13
CA GLU A 80 8.73 -7.62 -18.45
C GLU A 80 8.20 -6.56 -19.42
N TRP A 81 9.11 -5.75 -19.95
CA TRP A 81 8.78 -4.61 -20.83
C TRP A 81 8.80 -4.97 -22.31
N ASP A 82 9.49 -6.05 -22.69
CA ASP A 82 9.52 -6.51 -24.07
C ASP A 82 8.28 -7.37 -24.38
N ALA A 83 7.40 -6.85 -25.24
CA ALA A 83 6.21 -7.58 -25.68
C ALA A 83 6.54 -8.87 -26.46
N ALA A 84 7.77 -9.03 -26.95
CA ALA A 84 8.23 -10.24 -27.64
C ALA A 84 8.87 -11.27 -26.71
N ALA A 85 9.19 -10.91 -25.47
CA ALA A 85 9.79 -11.84 -24.52
C ALA A 85 8.75 -12.85 -23.99
N PRO A 86 9.15 -14.12 -23.77
CA PRO A 86 8.27 -15.12 -23.19
C PRO A 86 8.11 -14.86 -21.68
N ALA A 87 7.08 -14.11 -21.30
CA ALA A 87 6.69 -13.87 -19.92
C ALA A 87 5.38 -14.60 -19.58
N GLU A 88 5.31 -15.21 -18.38
CA GLU A 88 4.08 -15.84 -17.87
C GLU A 88 2.97 -14.81 -17.63
N PHE A 89 3.36 -13.58 -17.22
CA PHE A 89 2.47 -12.44 -16.98
C PHE A 89 3.03 -11.18 -17.69
N PRO A 90 2.85 -11.02 -19.01
CA PRO A 90 3.45 -9.91 -19.76
C PRO A 90 2.82 -8.55 -19.38
N LEU A 91 3.65 -7.56 -19.03
CA LEU A 91 3.19 -6.18 -18.81
C LEU A 91 2.87 -5.52 -20.17
N ALA A 92 3.75 -5.70 -21.16
CA ALA A 92 3.56 -5.17 -22.50
C ALA A 92 2.58 -6.02 -23.32
N ARG A 93 1.56 -5.40 -23.92
CA ARG A 93 0.58 -6.08 -24.78
C ARG A 93 1.07 -6.12 -26.23
N GLN A 94 1.14 -7.30 -26.84
CA GLN A 94 1.33 -7.39 -28.28
C GLN A 94 0.06 -6.92 -29.01
N GLY A 95 0.17 -5.88 -29.84
CA GLY A 95 -0.77 -5.63 -30.93
C GLY A 95 -1.64 -4.37 -30.88
N ASP A 96 -1.60 -3.54 -29.82
CA ASP A 96 -2.36 -2.28 -29.82
C ASP A 96 -1.46 -1.11 -30.22
N GLY A 97 -1.35 -0.91 -31.54
CA GLY A 97 -0.69 0.23 -32.16
C GLY A 97 -1.48 1.52 -32.00
N ASP A 98 -1.96 1.82 -30.79
CA ASP A 98 -2.49 3.13 -30.47
C ASP A 98 -1.33 4.12 -30.43
N ARG A 99 -1.52 5.24 -31.13
CA ARG A 99 -0.55 6.32 -31.43
C ARG A 99 0.17 6.92 -30.19
N TRP A 100 -0.19 6.49 -28.99
CA TRP A 100 0.29 6.94 -27.67
C TRP A 100 1.30 5.98 -27.00
N GLY A 101 1.50 4.77 -27.53
CA GLY A 101 2.32 3.73 -26.88
C GLY A 101 3.78 3.60 -27.34
N GLN A 102 4.25 4.43 -28.28
CA GLN A 102 5.62 4.29 -28.79
C GLN A 102 6.64 5.01 -27.88
N PRO A 103 7.76 4.36 -27.51
CA PRO A 103 8.82 5.01 -26.74
C PRO A 103 9.38 6.23 -27.50
N VAL A 104 9.25 7.41 -26.91
CA VAL A 104 9.82 8.65 -27.48
C VAL A 104 11.31 8.68 -27.20
N ARG A 105 12.13 8.61 -28.27
CA ARG A 105 13.59 8.82 -28.17
C ARG A 105 13.90 10.30 -28.36
N ALA A 106 14.40 10.97 -27.33
CA ALA A 106 14.95 12.31 -27.47
C ALA A 106 16.37 12.23 -28.06
N THR A 107 16.59 12.79 -29.25
CA THR A 107 17.92 12.99 -29.81
C THR A 107 18.56 14.21 -29.16
N ARG A 108 19.70 14.01 -28.48
CA ARG A 108 20.51 15.11 -27.96
C ARG A 108 21.21 15.78 -29.14
N GLU A 109 20.69 16.90 -29.61
CA GLU A 109 21.40 17.75 -30.57
C GLU A 109 22.69 18.22 -29.93
N ARG A 110 23.84 17.91 -30.57
CA ARG A 110 25.11 18.55 -30.20
C ARG A 110 24.98 20.01 -30.59
N ALA A 111 24.86 20.89 -29.61
CA ALA A 111 25.02 22.33 -29.82
C ALA A 111 26.36 22.54 -30.53
N GLY A 112 26.29 23.02 -31.77
CA GLY A 112 27.46 23.36 -32.55
C GLY A 112 28.27 24.41 -31.81
N THR A 113 29.56 24.14 -31.63
CA THR A 113 30.56 25.16 -31.36
C THR A 113 30.41 26.24 -32.43
N GLN A 114 30.05 27.45 -32.00
CA GLN A 114 30.05 28.63 -32.84
C GLN A 114 31.40 29.32 -32.58
N ASP A 115 32.27 29.27 -33.60
CA ASP A 115 33.50 30.06 -33.73
C ASP A 115 33.17 31.56 -33.85
#